data_AF-A0A350IBN6-F1
#
_entry.id   AF-A0A350IBN6-F1
#
_cell.length_a   1.000
_cell.length_b   1.000
_cell.length_c   1.000
_cell.angle_alpha   90.00
_cell.angle_beta   90.00
_cell.angle_gamma   90.00
#
_symmetry.space_group_name_H-M   'P 1'
#
loop_
_entity.id
_entity.type
_entity.pdbx_description
1 polymer ?
#
loop_
_entity_poly.entity_id
_entity_poly.type
_entity_poly.pdbx_seq_one_letter_code
_entity_poly.pdbx_strand_id
1 'polypeptide(L)'
;MELKRDLIKYIRDKAKSRYQKTDNCYICGSQDNLDFHHFYSLTELLEEWMRKHNLNITTEEQILEVREEFIKENFDRVYNKAVTICHKHHLKLHSIYGKKPKLITAQKQEKWVEIQRDKHGMV
;
A
#
# COMPACT_ATOMS: atom_id res chain seq x y z
N MET A 1 4.22 -1.52 -27.57
CA MET A 1 3.45 -2.48 -26.74
C MET A 1 2.69 -1.68 -25.70
N GLU A 2 1.37 -1.86 -25.64
CA GLU A 2 0.53 -1.19 -24.65
C GLU A 2 0.62 -1.86 -23.28
N LEU A 3 0.31 -1.10 -22.22
CA LEU A 3 0.23 -1.62 -20.86
C LEU A 3 -0.90 -2.64 -20.73
N LYS A 4 -0.58 -3.89 -20.40
CA LYS A 4 -1.57 -4.93 -20.11
C LYS A 4 -2.33 -4.72 -18.80
N ARG A 5 -1.84 -3.83 -17.93
CA ARG A 5 -2.35 -3.56 -16.58
C ARG A 5 -1.81 -2.21 -16.07
N ASP A 6 -2.44 -1.67 -15.03
CA ASP A 6 -1.95 -0.48 -14.32
C ASP A 6 -0.47 -0.64 -13.92
N LEU A 7 0.34 0.41 -14.13
CA LEU A 7 1.78 0.39 -13.86
C LEU A 7 2.12 -0.14 -12.46
N ILE A 8 1.32 0.25 -11.46
CA ILE A 8 1.60 -0.15 -10.08
C ILE A 8 1.49 -1.65 -9.83
N LYS A 9 0.75 -2.39 -10.67
CA LYS A 9 0.66 -3.86 -10.56
C LYS A 9 2.02 -4.51 -10.81
N TYR A 10 2.84 -4.00 -11.73
CA TYR A 10 4.19 -4.52 -11.98
C TYR A 10 5.15 -4.34 -10.80
N ILE A 11 4.99 -3.24 -10.04
CA ILE A 11 5.70 -3.03 -8.78
C ILE A 11 5.21 -4.03 -7.72
N ARG A 12 3.89 -4.13 -7.54
CA ARG A 12 3.28 -4.98 -6.52
C ARG A 12 3.62 -6.45 -6.75
N ASP A 13 3.59 -6.92 -7.99
CA ASP A 13 3.92 -8.31 -8.34
C ASP A 13 5.36 -8.67 -7.94
N LYS A 14 6.30 -7.72 -8.02
CA LYS A 14 7.67 -7.89 -7.54
C LYS A 14 7.77 -7.85 -6.00
N ALA A 15 7.03 -6.95 -5.35
CA ALA A 15 7.13 -6.72 -3.91
C ALA A 15 6.36 -7.74 -3.06
N LYS A 16 5.25 -8.28 -3.57
CA LYS A 16 4.25 -9.03 -2.80
C LYS A 16 4.80 -10.23 -2.03
N SER A 17 5.81 -10.92 -2.57
CA SER A 17 6.45 -12.07 -1.91
C SER A 17 7.20 -11.71 -0.63
N ARG A 18 7.51 -10.43 -0.41
CA ARG A 18 8.26 -9.93 0.75
C ARG A 18 7.37 -9.21 1.77
N TYR A 19 6.06 -9.13 1.55
CA TYR A 19 5.14 -8.51 2.50
C TYR A 19 5.06 -9.33 3.79
N GLN A 20 5.28 -8.65 4.92
CA GLN A 20 5.18 -9.23 6.26
C GLN A 20 3.72 -9.21 6.71
N LYS A 21 2.96 -10.22 6.30
CA LYS A 21 1.56 -10.37 6.70
C LYS A 21 1.46 -11.09 8.04
N THR A 22 0.61 -10.59 8.92
CA THR A 22 0.18 -11.34 10.11
C THR A 22 -1.00 -12.27 9.78
N ASP A 23 -1.26 -13.22 10.66
CA ASP A 23 -2.36 -14.19 10.59
C ASP A 23 -3.67 -13.69 11.22
N ASN A 24 -3.64 -12.48 11.79
CA ASN A 24 -4.78 -11.83 12.42
C ASN A 24 -4.86 -10.35 12.05
N CYS A 25 -6.09 -9.82 12.10
CA CYS A 25 -6.36 -8.39 11.94
C CYS A 25 -5.76 -7.61 13.10
N TYR A 26 -4.92 -6.62 12.78
CA TYR A 26 -4.30 -5.77 13.78
C TYR A 26 -5.32 -4.95 14.60
N ILE A 27 -6.50 -4.65 14.06
CA ILE A 27 -7.53 -3.86 14.77
C ILE A 27 -8.33 -4.71 15.77
N CYS A 28 -8.76 -5.91 15.38
CA CYS A 28 -9.76 -6.67 16.16
C CYS A 28 -9.42 -8.15 16.38
N GLY A 29 -8.24 -8.63 15.98
CA GLY A 29 -7.81 -10.00 16.18
C GLY A 29 -8.46 -11.07 15.29
N SER A 30 -9.46 -10.74 14.46
CA SER A 30 -10.08 -11.70 13.53
C SER A 30 -9.04 -12.29 12.57
N GLN A 31 -9.11 -13.59 12.33
CA GLN A 31 -8.26 -14.31 11.36
C GLN A 31 -8.95 -14.43 9.99
N ASP A 32 -10.17 -13.93 9.85
CA ASP A 32 -10.99 -14.10 8.66
C ASP A 32 -10.76 -12.96 7.66
N ASN A 33 -10.65 -13.34 6.38
CA ASN A 33 -10.64 -12.45 5.22
C ASN A 33 -9.69 -11.25 5.39
N LEU A 34 -8.39 -11.54 5.46
CA LEU A 34 -7.34 -10.55 5.74
C LEU A 34 -6.83 -9.87 4.48
N ASP A 35 -6.72 -8.55 4.56
CA ASP A 35 -6.12 -7.68 3.55
C ASP A 35 -4.79 -7.10 4.06
N PHE A 36 -3.83 -6.91 3.16
CA PHE A 36 -2.58 -6.20 3.43
C PHE A 36 -2.69 -4.76 2.92
N HIS A 37 -2.89 -3.83 3.86
CA HIS A 37 -3.12 -2.43 3.57
C HIS A 37 -1.81 -1.64 3.61
N HIS A 38 -1.54 -0.82 2.58
CA HIS A 38 -0.41 0.11 2.58
C HIS A 38 -0.91 1.50 2.99
N PHE A 39 -0.28 2.13 3.98
CA PHE A 39 -0.68 3.47 4.43
C PHE A 39 -0.35 4.54 3.40
N TYR A 40 0.73 4.35 2.63
CA TYR A 40 1.05 5.16 1.47
C TYR A 40 0.46 4.51 0.22
N SER A 41 -0.44 5.21 -0.47
CA SER A 41 -0.98 4.77 -1.75
C SER A 41 0.15 4.51 -2.73
N LEU A 42 0.38 3.24 -3.09
CA LEU A 42 1.49 2.89 -3.97
C LEU A 42 1.38 3.55 -5.35
N THR A 43 0.16 3.76 -5.85
CA THR A 43 -0.07 4.47 -7.11
C THR A 43 0.38 5.93 -7.02
N GLU A 44 0.02 6.64 -5.93
CA GLU A 44 0.47 8.02 -5.72
C GLU A 44 1.99 8.08 -5.52
N LEU A 45 2.59 7.10 -4.83
CA LEU A 45 4.04 7.02 -4.68
C LEU A 45 4.74 6.87 -6.02
N LEU A 46 4.22 6.00 -6.89
CA LEU A 46 4.80 5.78 -8.21
C LEU A 46 4.67 7.04 -9.07
N GLU A 47 3.52 7.70 -9.08
CA GLU A 47 3.31 8.95 -9.81
C GLU A 47 4.22 10.09 -9.31
N GLU A 48 4.37 10.25 -7.99
CA GLU A 48 5.29 11.26 -7.41
C GLU A 48 6.75 10.95 -7.76
N TRP A 49 7.14 9.67 -7.69
CA TRP A 49 8.48 9.22 -8.02
C TRP A 49 8.81 9.44 -9.49
N MET A 50 7.90 9.07 -10.40
CA MET A 50 8.05 9.33 -11.83
C MET A 50 8.20 10.82 -12.12
N ARG A 51 7.40 11.69 -11.48
CA ARG A 51 7.53 13.14 -11.62
C ARG A 51 8.88 13.66 -11.11
N LYS A 52 9.35 13.16 -9.97
CA LYS A 52 10.64 13.56 -9.37
C LYS A 52 11.83 13.19 -10.27
N HIS A 53 11.75 12.03 -10.92
CA HIS A 53 12.78 11.50 -11.82
C HIS A 53 12.56 11.87 -13.30
N ASN A 54 11.56 12.71 -13.59
CA ASN A 54 11.19 13.13 -14.94
C ASN A 54 10.96 11.95 -15.92
N LEU A 55 10.32 10.90 -15.43
CA LEU A 55 10.04 9.67 -16.17
C LEU A 55 8.63 9.69 -16.77
N ASN A 56 8.50 9.30 -18.03
CA ASN A 56 7.23 9.03 -18.68
C ASN A 56 7.18 7.57 -19.13
N ILE A 57 6.64 6.71 -18.26
CA ILE A 57 6.58 5.27 -18.46
C ILE A 57 5.26 4.92 -19.13
N THR A 58 5.33 4.44 -20.37
CA THR A 58 4.16 4.09 -21.19
C THR A 58 4.16 2.62 -21.64
N THR A 59 5.24 1.87 -21.38
CA THR A 59 5.35 0.45 -21.75
C THR A 59 5.65 -0.46 -20.55
N GLU A 60 5.43 -1.77 -20.75
CA GLU A 60 5.72 -2.81 -19.77
C GLU A 60 7.24 -2.93 -19.52
N GLU A 61 8.06 -2.81 -20.56
CA GLU A 61 9.52 -2.91 -20.46
C GLU A 61 10.09 -1.81 -19.56
N GLN A 62 9.66 -0.56 -19.77
CA GLN A 62 10.12 0.59 -19.01
C GLN A 62 9.83 0.45 -17.51
N ILE A 63 8.63 -0.03 -17.13
CA ILE A 63 8.31 -0.22 -15.70
C ILE A 63 9.10 -1.39 -15.10
N LEU A 64 9.36 -2.45 -15.89
CA LEU A 64 10.16 -3.59 -15.43
C LEU A 64 11.63 -3.23 -15.19
N GLU A 65 12.18 -2.28 -15.95
CA GLU A 65 13.55 -1.76 -15.78
C GLU A 65 13.69 -0.96 -14.48
N VAL A 66 12.71 -0.11 -14.15
CA VAL A 66 12.84 0.83 -13.01
C VAL A 66 12.21 0.34 -11.70
N ARG A 67 11.38 -0.72 -11.74
CA ARG A 67 10.62 -1.15 -10.54
C ARG A 67 11.49 -1.47 -9.34
N GLU A 68 12.69 -1.98 -9.56
CA GLU A 68 13.60 -2.33 -8.45
C GLU A 68 14.16 -1.08 -7.78
N GLU A 69 14.50 -0.06 -8.56
CA GLU A 69 14.93 1.24 -8.06
C GLU A 69 13.80 1.95 -7.30
N PHE A 70 12.60 1.98 -7.88
CA PHE A 70 11.42 2.50 -7.18
C PHE A 70 11.21 1.83 -5.82
N ILE A 71 11.27 0.49 -5.76
CA ILE A 71 11.11 -0.28 -4.52
C ILE A 71 12.24 0.02 -3.54
N LYS A 72 13.48 0.15 -4.02
CA LYS A 72 14.65 0.46 -3.18
C LYS A 72 14.51 1.84 -2.54
N GLU A 73 14.14 2.87 -3.31
CA GLU A 73 13.97 4.24 -2.79
C GLU A 73 12.76 4.38 -1.86
N ASN A 74 11.72 3.57 -2.07
CA ASN A 74 10.48 3.60 -1.28
C ASN A 74 10.36 2.40 -0.33
N PHE A 75 11.48 1.78 0.04
CA PHE A 75 11.49 0.50 0.76
C PHE A 75 10.60 0.49 1.99
N ASP A 76 10.76 1.48 2.86
CA ASP A 76 9.97 1.60 4.09
C ASP A 76 8.48 1.75 3.80
N ARG A 77 8.12 2.56 2.80
CA ARG A 77 6.73 2.82 2.42
C ARG A 77 6.05 1.63 1.74
N VAL A 78 6.83 0.82 1.03
CA VAL A 78 6.35 -0.39 0.34
C VAL A 78 6.20 -1.57 1.30
N TYR A 79 7.10 -1.72 2.28
CA TYR A 79 7.15 -2.92 3.12
C TYR A 79 6.74 -2.70 4.57
N ASN A 80 7.20 -1.62 5.21
CA ASN A 80 7.05 -1.42 6.65
C ASN A 80 5.84 -0.56 7.00
N LYS A 81 5.49 0.41 6.15
CA LYS A 81 4.32 1.29 6.31
C LYS A 81 3.06 0.63 5.76
N ALA A 82 2.78 -0.55 6.29
CA ALA A 82 1.64 -1.36 5.94
C ALA A 82 1.13 -2.12 7.18
N VAL A 83 -0.10 -2.63 7.10
CA VAL A 83 -0.75 -3.38 8.17
C VAL A 83 -1.65 -4.46 7.61
N THR A 84 -1.72 -5.60 8.28
CA THR A 84 -2.75 -6.61 8.01
C THR A 84 -4.00 -6.30 8.81
N ILE A 85 -5.13 -6.13 8.13
CA ILE A 85 -6.44 -5.89 8.75
C ILE A 85 -7.51 -6.72 8.04
N CYS A 86 -8.60 -7.08 8.72
CA CYS A 86 -9.69 -7.80 8.07
C CYS A 86 -10.40 -6.90 7.05
N HIS A 87 -11.01 -7.52 6.05
CA HIS A 87 -11.65 -6.86 4.94
C HIS A 87 -12.67 -5.80 5.38
N LYS A 88 -13.43 -6.07 6.45
CA LYS A 88 -14.39 -5.11 7.02
C LYS A 88 -13.70 -3.80 7.45
N HIS A 89 -12.58 -3.90 8.17
CA HIS A 89 -11.83 -2.72 8.60
C HIS A 89 -11.13 -2.03 7.44
N HIS A 90 -10.63 -2.81 6.47
CA HIS A 90 -10.02 -2.28 5.26
C HIS A 90 -11.01 -1.45 4.43
N LEU A 91 -12.22 -1.95 4.22
CA LEU A 91 -13.31 -1.21 3.57
C LEU A 91 -13.70 0.04 4.36
N LYS A 92 -13.76 -0.04 5.70
CA LYS A 92 -14.08 1.11 6.53
C LYS A 92 -13.01 2.20 6.41
N LEU A 93 -11.73 1.83 6.44
CA LEU A 93 -10.62 2.76 6.22
C LEU A 93 -10.74 3.43 4.84
N HIS A 94 -10.96 2.65 3.79
CA HIS A 94 -11.14 3.18 2.43
C HIS A 94 -12.42 4.01 2.25
N SER A 95 -13.46 3.81 3.06
CA SER A 95 -14.64 4.70 3.06
C SER A 95 -14.34 6.11 3.57
N ILE A 96 -13.28 6.27 4.36
CA ILE A 96 -12.87 7.54 4.97
C ILE A 96 -11.82 8.25 4.11
N TYR A 97 -10.79 7.51 3.65
CA TYR A 97 -9.65 8.09 2.94
C TYR A 97 -9.70 7.90 1.41
N GLY A 98 -10.69 7.16 0.91
CA GLY A 98 -10.81 6.80 -0.51
C GLY A 98 -9.91 5.63 -0.92
N LYS A 99 -10.09 5.14 -2.15
CA LYS A 99 -9.32 4.01 -2.71
C LYS A 99 -7.87 4.36 -3.09
N LYS A 100 -7.61 5.63 -3.39
CA LYS A 100 -6.29 6.19 -3.74
C LYS A 100 -6.01 7.41 -2.83
N PRO A 101 -5.78 7.19 -1.52
CA PRO A 101 -5.58 8.29 -0.58
C PRO A 101 -4.28 9.06 -0.88
N LYS A 102 -4.30 10.39 -0.69
CA LYS A 102 -3.10 11.24 -0.86
C LYS A 102 -2.01 10.84 0.15
N LEU A 103 -0.74 10.94 -0.23
CA LEU A 103 0.40 10.56 0.62
C LEU A 103 0.43 11.28 1.98
N ILE A 104 -0.01 12.54 2.02
CA ILE A 104 -0.11 13.34 3.25
C ILE A 104 -1.06 12.74 4.31
N THR A 105 -1.91 11.79 3.93
CA THR A 105 -2.86 11.14 4.84
C THR A 105 -2.35 9.85 5.44
N ALA A 106 -1.15 9.36 5.08
CA ALA A 106 -0.60 8.10 5.57
C ALA A 106 -0.57 8.03 7.11
N GLN A 107 0.00 9.05 7.76
CA GLN A 107 0.04 9.13 9.23
C GLN A 107 -1.36 9.20 9.87
N LYS A 108 -2.34 9.78 9.18
CA LYS A 108 -3.73 9.82 9.66
C LYS A 108 -4.37 8.43 9.58
N GLN A 109 -4.06 7.65 8.55
CA GLN A 109 -4.51 6.27 8.42
C GLN A 109 -3.88 5.39 9.51
N GLU A 110 -2.56 5.51 9.75
CA GLU A 110 -1.86 4.84 10.86
C GLU A 110 -2.56 5.14 12.20
N LYS A 111 -2.75 6.43 12.52
CA LYS A 111 -3.43 6.85 13.75
C LYS A 111 -4.87 6.34 13.84
N TRP A 112 -5.60 6.30 12.73
CA TRP A 112 -6.96 5.78 12.70
C TRP A 112 -7.00 4.29 13.05
N VAL A 113 -6.04 3.50 12.54
CA VAL A 113 -5.89 2.08 12.85
C VAL A 113 -5.63 1.88 14.34
N GLU A 114 -4.70 2.64 14.94
CA GLU A 114 -4.45 2.57 16.40
C GLU A 114 -5.70 2.92 17.21
N ILE A 115 -6.40 4.01 16.86
CA ILE A 115 -7.66 4.37 17.53
C ILE A 115 -8.72 3.28 17.41
N GLN A 116 -8.80 2.58 16.26
CA GLN A 116 -9.74 1.46 16.14
C GLN A 116 -9.29 0.28 17.00
N ARG A 117 -7.99 0.01 17.07
CA ARG A 117 -7.42 -1.06 17.89
C ARG A 117 -7.74 -0.85 19.37
N ASP A 118 -7.55 0.37 19.88
CA ASP A 118 -7.93 0.75 21.26
C ASP A 118 -9.42 0.51 21.53
N LYS A 119 -10.29 0.90 20.59
CA LYS A 119 -11.74 0.71 20.70
C LYS A 119 -12.17 -0.75 20.76
N HIS A 120 -11.34 -1.68 20.28
CA HIS A 120 -11.57 -3.11 20.36
C HIS A 120 -10.88 -3.75 21.58
N GLY A 121 -10.27 -2.97 22.48
CA GLY A 121 -9.65 -3.46 23.71
C GLY A 121 -8.38 -4.29 23.48
N MET A 122 -7.68 -4.04 22.37
CA MET A 122 -6.48 -4.78 21.99
C MET A 122 -5.17 -4.14 22.54
N VAL A 123 -5.30 -3.11 23.38
CA VAL A 123 -4.20 -2.33 23.98
C VAL A 123 -4.45 -2.17 25.48
#